data_AF-A0AA38IA93-F1
#
_entry.id   AF-A0AA38IA93-F1
#
_cell.length_a   1.000
_cell.length_b   1.000
_cell.length_c   1.000
_cell.angle_alpha   90.00
_cell.angle_beta   90.00
_cell.angle_gamma   90.00
#
_symmetry.space_group_name_H-M   'P 1'
#
loop_
_entity.id
_entity.type
_entity.pdbx_description
1 polymer ?
#
loop_
_entity_poly.entity_id
_entity_poly.type
_entity_poly.pdbx_seq_one_letter_code
_entity_poly.pdbx_strand_id
1 'polypeptide(L)'
;MQILEDPTLLFRKRKGTTNKGSDYENLIIAELILSFINDDKVKDFKVWSNDDNFGLFDDIVIEIEFVNGKIDKYAMQVKYSNDARILTKNSLTEQKGNFSIEKYHADFKKSKISDYKILLYTNRKFDISEGLEIDRNIKTSNFNLIIQQVENSTLNSGRCFKLASEPPDAFFDNFFLLTNQTDVDGIRKNIEDYFHQKFNCHDYSFKKFIDFVTEWSNLEGKMVKLCKRLVQTKITLILLSELYHPLIINGSNITPHMNLLRNIIMNCHTISFVKCTENVLVTLWSDLESESAKPLLTKLSRLYHISIDNNISILLWLMGNCPLIVTQNPVLVKAINLCPDLNFVILDDSEGTKVSNLDARLLADVVTTFRCSLQGKCDISLENVFRRG
;
A
#
# COMPACT_ATOMS: atom_id res chain seq x y z
N MET A 1 -10.68 10.07 -6.78
CA MET A 1 -10.35 11.28 -7.58
C MET A 1 -9.49 12.30 -6.81
N GLN A 2 -9.72 12.53 -5.51
CA GLN A 2 -8.92 13.46 -4.66
C GLN A 2 -7.41 13.20 -4.55
N ILE A 3 -6.94 11.94 -4.64
CA ILE A 3 -5.49 11.59 -4.54
C ILE A 3 -4.65 12.31 -5.59
N LEU A 4 -5.23 12.63 -6.75
CA LEU A 4 -4.45 13.07 -7.90
C LEU A 4 -4.11 14.57 -7.84
N GLU A 5 -4.82 15.37 -7.05
CA GLU A 5 -4.62 16.83 -7.01
C GLU A 5 -3.87 17.32 -5.78
N ASP A 6 -3.52 16.42 -4.86
CA ASP A 6 -2.86 16.79 -3.61
C ASP A 6 -1.33 16.91 -3.82
N PRO A 7 -0.77 18.14 -3.88
CA PRO A 7 0.68 18.33 -4.02
C PRO A 7 1.45 17.80 -2.80
N THR A 8 0.80 17.54 -1.66
CA THR A 8 1.43 16.98 -0.45
C THR A 8 1.84 15.51 -0.60
N LEU A 9 1.36 14.85 -1.66
CA LEU A 9 1.73 13.48 -2.02
C LEU A 9 3.01 13.41 -2.86
N LEU A 10 3.60 14.53 -3.28
CA LEU A 10 4.81 14.53 -4.09
C LEU A 10 6.05 14.84 -3.25
N PHE A 11 7.15 14.13 -3.51
CA PHE A 11 8.46 14.38 -2.88
C PHE A 11 9.60 14.24 -3.90
N ARG A 12 10.79 14.73 -3.56
CA ARG A 12 11.99 14.60 -4.41
C ARG A 12 12.86 13.48 -3.86
N LYS A 13 13.12 12.49 -4.70
CA LYS A 13 13.89 11.31 -4.34
C LYS A 13 15.35 11.40 -4.78
N ARG A 14 16.27 11.02 -3.88
CA ARG A 14 17.71 10.91 -4.13
C ARG A 14 18.06 9.68 -4.96
N LYS A 15 19.22 9.73 -5.62
CA LYS A 15 19.81 8.58 -6.30
C LYS A 15 20.37 7.60 -5.26
N GLY A 16 19.83 6.38 -5.23
CA GLY A 16 20.25 5.32 -4.31
C GLY A 16 21.45 4.51 -4.79
N THR A 17 22.00 3.68 -3.89
CA THR A 17 22.97 2.63 -4.20
C THR A 17 22.29 1.26 -4.23
N THR A 18 22.44 0.51 -5.32
CA THR A 18 21.94 -0.87 -5.44
C THR A 18 22.85 -1.85 -4.70
N ASN A 19 22.41 -2.34 -3.54
CA ASN A 19 23.03 -3.44 -2.81
C ASN A 19 22.03 -4.05 -1.79
N LYS A 20 22.44 -5.08 -1.04
CA LYS A 20 21.65 -5.74 0.01
C LYS A 20 21.04 -4.79 1.06
N GLY A 21 21.61 -3.61 1.26
CA GLY A 21 21.00 -2.58 2.12
C GLY A 21 19.65 -2.11 1.58
N SER A 22 19.54 -1.93 0.27
CA SER A 22 18.30 -1.57 -0.40
C SER A 22 17.25 -2.68 -0.32
N ASP A 23 17.64 -3.95 -0.45
CA ASP A 23 16.70 -5.07 -0.26
C ASP A 23 16.13 -5.08 1.16
N TYR A 24 16.98 -4.83 2.16
CA TYR A 24 16.55 -4.74 3.55
C TYR A 24 15.58 -3.57 3.79
N GLU A 25 15.87 -2.39 3.24
CA GLU A 25 14.98 -1.23 3.27
C GLU A 25 13.62 -1.53 2.61
N ASN A 26 13.62 -2.13 1.43
CA ASN A 26 12.40 -2.48 0.69
C ASN A 26 11.53 -3.47 1.46
N LEU A 27 12.14 -4.45 2.12
CA LEU A 27 11.42 -5.41 2.96
C LEU A 27 10.81 -4.73 4.20
N ILE A 28 11.52 -3.82 4.86
CA ILE A 28 10.95 -3.04 5.98
C ILE A 28 9.76 -2.21 5.50
N ILE A 29 9.87 -1.56 4.33
CA ILE A 29 8.75 -0.81 3.74
C ILE A 29 7.56 -1.74 3.48
N ALA A 30 7.79 -2.93 2.91
CA ALA A 30 6.74 -3.90 2.64
C ALA A 30 6.06 -4.40 3.93
N GLU A 31 6.83 -4.69 4.99
CA GLU A 31 6.33 -5.10 6.31
C GLU A 31 5.47 -4.02 6.95
N LEU A 32 5.95 -2.76 6.96
CA LEU A 32 5.22 -1.61 7.47
C LEU A 32 3.90 -1.42 6.71
N ILE A 33 3.95 -1.47 5.38
CA ILE A 33 2.78 -1.37 4.53
C ILE A 33 1.74 -2.45 4.89
N LEU A 34 2.13 -3.73 4.96
CA LEU A 34 1.20 -4.81 5.28
C LEU A 34 0.60 -4.68 6.68
N SER A 35 1.38 -4.16 7.63
CA SER A 35 0.91 -3.88 8.99
C SER A 35 -0.17 -2.79 8.99
N PHE A 36 0.02 -1.70 8.26
CA PHE A 36 -0.90 -0.55 8.29
C PHE A 36 -2.13 -0.67 7.39
N ILE A 37 -2.05 -1.39 6.28
CA ILE A 37 -3.25 -1.58 5.42
C ILE A 37 -4.36 -2.34 6.15
N ASN A 38 -3.98 -3.19 7.11
CA ASN A 38 -4.89 -4.10 7.81
C ASN A 38 -5.27 -3.63 9.21
N ASP A 39 -4.66 -2.55 9.71
CA ASP A 39 -5.01 -1.99 10.99
C ASP A 39 -6.22 -1.06 10.86
N ASP A 40 -7.35 -1.45 11.46
CA ASP A 40 -8.59 -0.69 11.49
C ASP A 40 -8.46 0.63 12.29
N LYS A 41 -7.43 0.77 13.12
CA LYS A 41 -7.12 2.02 13.82
C LYS A 41 -6.41 3.02 12.90
N VAL A 42 -5.79 2.55 11.81
CA VAL A 42 -5.11 3.39 10.83
C VAL A 42 -6.09 3.79 9.74
N LYS A 43 -6.41 5.08 9.69
CA LYS A 43 -7.28 5.66 8.66
C LYS A 43 -6.54 5.77 7.33
N ASP A 44 -5.33 6.32 7.34
CA ASP A 44 -4.44 6.40 6.18
C ASP A 44 -2.98 6.41 6.65
N PHE A 45 -2.06 6.14 5.72
CA PHE A 45 -0.64 6.35 5.92
C PHE A 45 -0.03 7.00 4.69
N LYS A 46 1.15 7.59 4.84
CA LYS A 46 1.98 8.05 3.74
C LYS A 46 3.39 7.53 3.97
N VAL A 47 3.90 6.73 3.04
CA VAL A 47 5.27 6.20 3.08
C VAL A 47 6.07 6.73 1.90
N TRP A 48 7.30 7.13 2.15
CA TRP A 48 8.26 7.50 1.12
C TRP A 48 9.69 7.15 1.53
N SER A 49 10.58 7.07 0.55
CA SER A 49 11.98 6.67 0.76
C SER A 49 12.93 7.58 0.00
N ASN A 50 14.12 7.78 0.56
CA ASN A 50 15.21 8.59 0.03
C ASN A 50 14.83 10.07 -0.24
N ASP A 51 14.08 10.71 0.66
CA ASP A 51 13.67 12.12 0.53
C ASP A 51 14.78 13.11 0.96
N ASP A 52 15.19 13.94 0.01
CA ASP A 52 16.20 14.99 0.18
C ASP A 52 15.99 15.89 1.41
N ASN A 53 14.73 16.08 1.84
CA ASN A 53 14.38 16.98 2.95
C ASN A 53 14.71 16.39 4.34
N PHE A 54 15.00 15.09 4.43
CA PHE A 54 15.18 14.38 5.69
C PHE A 54 16.65 14.12 6.05
N GLY A 55 17.59 14.66 5.28
CA GLY A 55 19.02 14.61 5.58
C GLY A 55 19.55 13.18 5.61
N LEU A 56 19.92 12.68 6.79
CA LEU A 56 20.37 11.30 7.03
C LEU A 56 19.25 10.33 7.41
N PHE A 57 18.06 10.82 7.75
CA PHE A 57 16.92 9.99 8.18
C PHE A 57 15.88 9.85 7.07
N ASP A 58 16.36 9.62 5.85
CA ASP A 58 15.54 9.64 4.66
C ASP A 58 15.25 8.27 4.06
N ASP A 59 15.93 7.20 4.50
CA ASP A 59 15.75 5.85 3.94
C ASP A 59 14.27 5.45 3.94
N ILE A 60 13.57 5.68 5.05
CA ILE A 60 12.12 5.47 5.17
C ILE A 60 11.51 6.59 6.00
N VAL A 61 10.51 7.26 5.47
CA VAL A 61 9.73 8.27 6.17
C VAL A 61 8.26 7.85 6.12
N ILE A 62 7.58 7.98 7.26
CA ILE A 62 6.18 7.60 7.38
C ILE A 62 5.37 8.58 8.22
N GLU A 63 4.18 8.91 7.73
CA GLU A 63 3.12 9.57 8.47
C GLU A 63 1.93 8.60 8.60
N ILE A 64 1.40 8.44 9.81
CA ILE A 64 0.28 7.55 10.10
C ILE A 64 -0.86 8.40 10.65
N GLU A 65 -1.98 8.44 9.93
CA GLU A 65 -3.22 9.08 10.39
C GLU A 65 -4.12 8.01 11.02
N PHE A 66 -4.40 8.16 12.31
CA PHE A 66 -5.31 7.27 13.03
C PHE A 66 -6.76 7.73 12.92
N VAL A 67 -7.71 6.82 13.10
CA VAL A 67 -9.17 7.10 13.05
C VAL A 67 -9.59 8.18 14.06
N ASN A 68 -8.88 8.32 15.17
CA ASN A 68 -9.13 9.37 16.16
C ASN A 68 -8.56 10.75 15.78
N GLY A 69 -8.01 10.91 14.57
CA GLY A 69 -7.42 12.16 14.06
C GLY A 69 -5.98 12.43 14.51
N LYS A 70 -5.38 11.56 15.34
CA LYS A 70 -3.97 11.66 15.71
C LYS A 70 -3.09 11.36 14.48
N ILE A 71 -2.02 12.14 14.31
CA ILE A 71 -1.00 11.89 13.28
C ILE A 71 0.33 11.62 13.98
N ASP A 72 0.89 10.43 13.77
CA ASP A 72 2.26 10.13 14.18
C ASP A 72 3.20 10.19 12.97
N LYS A 73 4.39 10.76 13.17
CA LYS A 73 5.39 10.97 12.12
C LYS A 73 6.73 10.35 12.52
N TYR A 74 7.32 9.58 11.61
CA TYR A 74 8.59 8.90 11.83
C TYR A 74 9.53 9.07 10.64
N ALA A 75 10.81 9.31 10.93
CA ALA A 75 11.88 9.36 9.94
C ALA A 75 12.95 8.36 10.36
N MET A 76 13.29 7.44 9.46
CA MET A 76 14.10 6.27 9.77
C MET A 76 15.35 6.24 8.90
N GLN A 77 16.47 5.98 9.56
CA GLN A 77 17.69 5.54 8.93
C GLN A 77 17.83 4.04 9.19
N VAL A 78 17.94 3.26 8.13
CA VAL A 78 18.15 1.82 8.13
C VAL A 78 19.64 1.52 7.94
N LYS A 79 20.16 0.58 8.74
CA LYS A 79 21.53 0.10 8.65
C LYS A 79 21.57 -1.42 8.72
N TYR A 80 21.87 -2.05 7.60
CA TYR A 80 22.04 -3.49 7.50
C TYR A 80 23.51 -3.93 7.61
N SER A 81 23.73 -5.11 8.19
CA SER A 81 25.03 -5.77 8.33
C SER A 81 24.90 -7.25 7.99
N ASN A 82 25.69 -7.75 7.04
CA ASN A 82 25.68 -9.19 6.69
C ASN A 82 26.17 -10.07 7.85
N ASP A 83 27.10 -9.57 8.66
CA ASP A 83 27.61 -10.30 9.81
C ASP A 83 26.85 -9.87 11.07
N ALA A 84 26.66 -10.81 12.01
CA ALA A 84 26.14 -10.58 13.36
C ALA A 84 27.13 -9.74 14.20
N ARG A 85 27.30 -8.47 13.81
CA ARG A 85 28.19 -7.52 14.48
C ARG A 85 27.48 -6.91 15.67
N ILE A 86 28.23 -6.79 16.76
CA ILE A 86 27.82 -6.04 17.93
C ILE A 86 27.99 -4.55 17.62
N LEU A 87 26.95 -3.77 17.86
CA LEU A 87 27.01 -2.32 17.92
C LEU A 87 27.73 -1.94 19.22
N THR A 88 28.94 -1.40 19.11
CA THR A 88 29.75 -1.07 20.29
C THR A 88 29.50 0.37 20.76
N LYS A 89 29.85 0.67 22.01
CA LYS A 89 29.85 2.06 22.53
C LYS A 89 30.70 2.98 21.63
N ASN A 90 31.87 2.52 21.19
CA ASN A 90 32.75 3.30 20.32
C ASN A 90 32.06 3.67 19.00
N SER A 91 31.32 2.73 18.40
CA SER A 91 30.57 2.99 17.16
C SER A 91 29.50 4.07 17.29
N LEU A 92 28.97 4.30 18.50
CA LEU A 92 28.01 5.36 18.80
C LEU A 92 28.68 6.71 19.08
N THR A 93 29.89 6.70 19.66
CA THR A 93 30.62 7.91 20.10
C THR A 93 31.62 8.46 19.10
N GLU A 94 32.00 7.69 18.08
CA GLU A 94 32.91 8.18 17.04
C GLU A 94 32.32 9.39 16.31
N GLN A 95 33.15 10.36 15.93
CA GLN A 95 32.72 11.55 15.18
C GLN A 95 32.29 11.23 13.74
N LYS A 96 32.72 10.06 13.22
CA LYS A 96 32.43 9.59 11.87
C LYS A 96 32.05 8.12 11.94
N GLY A 97 31.22 7.68 10.99
CA GLY A 97 30.81 6.28 10.90
C GLY A 97 29.31 6.14 10.65
N ASN A 98 28.88 4.90 10.48
CA ASN A 98 27.50 4.57 10.14
C ASN A 98 26.53 4.64 11.32
N PHE A 99 27.03 4.77 12.56
CA PHE A 99 26.23 4.79 13.78
C PHE A 99 26.58 5.97 14.71
N SER A 100 27.36 6.94 14.21
CA SER A 100 27.80 8.11 14.98
C SER A 100 26.60 8.97 15.38
N ILE A 101 26.34 9.08 16.69
CA ILE A 101 25.24 9.90 17.22
C ILE A 101 25.48 11.39 16.95
N GLU A 102 26.73 11.84 17.02
CA GLU A 102 27.09 13.24 16.72
C GLU A 102 26.79 13.61 15.27
N LYS A 103 27.05 12.69 14.32
CA LYS A 103 26.72 12.88 12.91
C LYS A 103 25.20 13.08 12.73
N TYR A 104 24.39 12.27 13.39
CA TYR A 104 22.92 12.36 13.32
C TYR A 104 22.37 13.60 13.98
N HIS A 105 22.91 13.98 15.15
CA HIS A 105 22.54 15.20 15.86
C HIS A 105 22.86 16.46 15.04
N ALA A 106 24.05 16.52 14.42
CA ALA A 106 24.45 17.62 13.57
C ALA A 106 23.58 17.76 12.31
N ASP A 107 23.10 16.63 11.77
CA ASP A 107 22.17 16.62 10.64
C ASP A 107 20.76 17.06 11.06
N PHE A 108 20.25 16.55 12.19
CA PHE A 108 18.95 16.95 12.74
C PHE A 108 18.84 18.47 12.94
N LYS A 109 19.90 19.13 13.41
CA LYS A 109 19.92 20.60 13.59
C LYS A 109 19.82 21.39 12.27
N LYS A 110 20.15 20.77 11.14
CA LYS A 110 20.08 21.38 9.79
C LYS A 110 18.79 21.03 9.08
N SER A 111 18.23 19.87 9.38
CA SER A 111 17.04 19.29 8.75
C SER A 111 15.75 19.85 9.38
N LYS A 112 14.67 19.96 8.59
CA LYS A 112 13.36 20.43 9.06
C LYS A 112 12.49 19.26 9.52
N ILE A 113 12.99 18.45 10.45
CA ILE A 113 12.37 17.18 10.88
C ILE A 113 12.07 17.14 12.38
N SER A 114 11.98 18.30 13.04
CA SER A 114 11.82 18.39 14.50
C SER A 114 10.46 17.88 15.02
N ASP A 115 9.46 17.75 14.15
CA ASP A 115 8.15 17.16 14.46
C ASP A 115 8.09 15.65 14.19
N TYR A 116 9.20 15.02 13.81
CA TYR A 116 9.29 13.58 13.57
C TYR A 116 9.98 12.87 14.73
N LYS A 117 9.50 11.66 15.05
CA LYS A 117 10.28 10.69 15.81
C LYS A 117 11.36 10.12 14.90
N ILE A 118 12.60 10.15 15.38
CA ILE A 118 13.76 9.77 14.60
C ILE A 118 14.21 8.37 15.01
N LEU A 119 14.33 7.47 14.04
CA LEU A 119 14.62 6.05 14.28
C LEU A 119 15.94 5.66 13.60
N LEU A 120 16.86 5.07 14.37
CA LEU A 120 18.01 4.35 13.81
C LEU A 120 17.74 2.85 13.90
N TYR A 121 17.47 2.22 12.77
CA TYR A 121 17.02 0.83 12.66
C TYR A 121 18.14 -0.08 12.15
N THR A 122 18.47 -1.15 12.88
CA THR A 122 19.55 -2.06 12.48
C THR A 122 19.37 -3.49 12.93
N ASN A 123 19.85 -4.44 12.12
CA ASN A 123 19.94 -5.85 12.49
C ASN A 123 21.15 -6.17 13.39
N ARG A 124 22.03 -5.18 13.69
CA ARG A 124 23.16 -5.39 14.61
C ARG A 124 22.68 -5.60 16.03
N LYS A 125 23.36 -6.48 16.76
CA LYS A 125 23.09 -6.71 18.19
C LYS A 125 23.64 -5.55 19.00
N PHE A 126 22.88 -5.03 19.96
CA PHE A 126 23.41 -4.08 20.92
C PHE A 126 23.65 -4.81 22.24
N ASP A 127 24.92 -5.11 22.51
CA ASP A 127 25.30 -5.85 23.71
C ASP A 127 25.40 -4.88 24.89
N ILE A 128 24.27 -4.71 25.55
CA ILE A 128 24.21 -4.20 26.91
C ILE A 128 23.89 -5.44 27.76
N SER A 129 24.87 -5.85 28.57
CA SER A 129 24.75 -6.91 29.58
C SER A 129 23.36 -6.87 30.24
N GLU A 130 22.59 -7.95 30.07
CA GLU A 130 21.23 -8.08 30.57
C GLU A 130 21.18 -7.93 32.09
N GLY A 131 20.24 -7.12 32.56
CA GLY A 131 20.04 -6.86 33.98
C GLY A 131 20.75 -5.59 34.41
N LEU A 132 20.05 -4.46 34.30
CA LEU A 132 20.07 -3.29 35.17
C LEU A 132 19.41 -2.11 34.43
N GLU A 133 18.43 -1.49 35.07
CA GLU A 133 18.07 -0.09 34.82
C GLU A 133 19.32 0.79 35.08
N ILE A 134 20.28 0.88 34.15
CA ILE A 134 21.45 1.73 34.37
C ILE A 134 21.86 2.43 33.09
N ASP A 135 21.52 3.72 33.02
CA ASP A 135 22.44 4.84 33.28
C ASP A 135 23.89 4.70 32.78
N ARG A 136 24.07 4.16 31.57
CA ARG A 136 25.38 4.19 30.91
C ARG A 136 25.63 5.57 30.35
N ASN A 137 26.28 6.42 31.13
CA ASN A 137 26.86 7.67 30.64
C ASN A 137 27.86 7.40 29.50
N ILE A 138 27.39 7.58 28.27
CA ILE A 138 28.21 7.59 27.08
C ILE A 138 28.64 9.02 26.82
N LYS A 139 29.91 9.32 27.08
CA LYS A 139 30.51 10.61 26.75
C LYS A 139 30.77 10.67 25.25
N THR A 140 30.05 11.55 24.58
CA THR A 140 30.42 12.10 23.28
C THR A 140 31.25 13.36 23.50
N SER A 141 31.73 14.01 22.44
CA SER A 141 32.44 15.29 22.57
C SER A 141 31.56 16.40 23.14
N ASN A 142 30.23 16.30 23.01
CA ASN A 142 29.29 17.36 23.35
C ASN A 142 28.26 16.99 24.43
N PHE A 143 28.03 15.70 24.69
CA PHE A 143 26.94 15.21 25.55
C PHE A 143 27.37 14.01 26.39
N ASN A 144 26.85 13.94 27.62
CA ASN A 144 26.71 12.67 28.33
C ASN A 144 25.36 12.07 27.92
N LEU A 145 25.37 10.87 27.33
CA LEU A 145 24.15 10.19 26.91
C LEU A 145 23.77 9.11 27.93
N ILE A 146 22.49 9.04 28.27
CA ILE A 146 21.89 7.99 29.08
C ILE A 146 21.07 7.11 28.15
N ILE A 147 21.27 5.79 28.17
CA ILE A 147 20.54 4.86 27.32
C ILE A 147 19.59 4.02 28.17
N GLN A 148 18.30 4.08 27.84
CA GLN A 148 17.26 3.29 28.49
C GLN A 148 16.58 2.38 27.47
N GLN A 149 16.42 1.10 27.79
CA GLN A 149 15.55 0.22 27.02
C GLN A 149 14.10 0.55 27.37
N VAL A 150 13.28 0.88 26.37
CA VAL A 150 11.91 1.39 26.61
C VAL A 150 10.87 0.27 26.49
N GLU A 151 11.07 -0.68 25.58
CA GLU A 151 10.17 -1.82 25.33
C GLU A 151 10.88 -2.89 24.48
N ASN A 152 10.41 -4.14 24.54
CA ASN A 152 10.66 -5.12 23.47
C ASN A 152 9.74 -4.75 22.30
N SER A 153 10.28 -4.43 21.12
CA SER A 153 9.44 -4.01 20.00
C SER A 153 8.47 -5.12 19.61
N THR A 154 7.18 -4.83 19.49
CA THR A 154 6.17 -5.80 19.03
C THR A 154 6.29 -6.13 17.54
N LEU A 155 7.01 -5.30 16.76
CA LEU A 155 7.16 -5.44 15.32
C LEU A 155 8.20 -6.49 14.90
N ASN A 156 9.18 -6.80 15.75
CA ASN A 156 10.19 -7.84 15.52
C ASN A 156 10.89 -8.18 16.85
N SER A 157 11.56 -9.33 16.95
CA SER A 157 12.30 -9.82 18.14
C SER A 157 13.48 -8.93 18.61
N GLY A 158 13.53 -7.67 18.15
CA GLY A 158 14.55 -6.69 18.48
C GLY A 158 14.26 -5.88 19.74
N ARG A 159 15.19 -4.96 20.02
CA ARG A 159 15.19 -4.12 21.22
C ARG A 159 15.11 -2.65 20.83
N CYS A 160 14.30 -1.89 21.57
CA CYS A 160 14.17 -0.44 21.40
C CYS A 160 14.82 0.30 22.57
N PHE A 161 15.71 1.23 22.25
CA PHE A 161 16.40 2.08 23.22
C PHE A 161 16.07 3.54 22.97
N LYS A 162 15.80 4.29 24.04
CA LYS A 162 15.75 5.75 24.03
C LYS A 162 17.02 6.30 24.64
N LEU A 163 17.56 7.33 23.99
CA LEU A 163 18.74 8.04 24.46
C LEU A 163 18.28 9.36 25.07
N ALA A 164 18.75 9.69 26.27
CA ALA A 164 18.65 11.02 26.86
C ALA A 164 20.03 11.67 26.89
N SER A 165 20.08 12.99 27.06
CA SER A 165 21.34 13.76 27.10
C SER A 165 21.41 14.69 28.29
N GLU A 166 22.64 14.93 28.76
CA GLU A 166 22.99 15.99 29.70
C GLU A 166 24.05 16.91 29.06
N PRO A 167 23.75 18.21 28.86
CA PRO A 167 22.46 18.87 29.10
C PRO A 167 21.35 18.37 28.14
N PRO A 168 20.05 18.51 28.50
CA PRO A 168 18.95 18.10 27.64
C PRO A 168 18.98 18.77 26.27
N ASP A 169 18.73 18.00 25.21
CA ASP A 169 18.66 18.47 23.82
C ASP A 169 17.50 17.78 23.09
N ALA A 170 16.72 18.57 22.34
CA ALA A 170 15.46 18.16 21.71
C ALA A 170 15.61 17.01 20.71
N PHE A 171 16.80 16.79 20.15
CA PHE A 171 17.06 15.62 19.30
C PHE A 171 16.82 14.31 20.07
N PHE A 172 17.29 14.24 21.31
CA PHE A 172 17.24 13.03 22.13
C PHE A 172 15.83 12.76 22.68
N ASP A 173 14.99 13.78 22.79
CA ASP A 173 13.58 13.59 23.15
C ASP A 173 12.82 12.73 22.12
N ASN A 174 13.23 12.80 20.86
CA ASN A 174 12.60 12.18 19.71
C ASN A 174 13.42 11.04 19.08
N PHE A 175 14.65 10.76 19.56
CA PHE A 175 15.54 9.77 18.96
C PHE A 175 15.43 8.39 19.63
N PHE A 176 15.26 7.36 18.79
CA PHE A 176 15.19 5.97 19.20
C PHE A 176 16.17 5.10 18.39
N LEU A 177 16.76 4.13 19.07
CA LEU A 177 17.67 3.14 18.50
C LEU A 177 17.02 1.76 18.55
N LEU A 178 16.73 1.19 17.38
CA LEU A 178 16.15 -0.15 17.22
C LEU A 178 17.24 -1.11 16.75
N THR A 179 17.53 -2.12 17.55
CA THR A 179 18.63 -3.08 17.31
C THR A 179 18.15 -4.52 17.39
N ASN A 180 19.02 -5.47 17.02
CA ASN A 180 18.71 -6.90 16.99
C ASN A 180 17.47 -7.21 16.14
N GLN A 181 17.25 -6.42 15.10
CA GLN A 181 16.15 -6.63 14.16
C GLN A 181 16.44 -7.85 13.29
N THR A 182 15.38 -8.52 12.84
CA THR A 182 15.45 -9.68 11.95
C THR A 182 16.26 -9.36 10.69
N ASP A 183 16.95 -10.34 10.12
CA ASP A 183 17.70 -10.19 8.87
C ASP A 183 16.79 -10.25 7.63
N VAL A 184 17.38 -10.10 6.44
CA VAL A 184 16.66 -10.08 5.15
C VAL A 184 15.77 -11.31 4.97
N ASP A 185 16.32 -12.51 5.22
CA ASP A 185 15.60 -13.76 4.98
C ASP A 185 14.45 -13.96 5.98
N GLY A 186 14.68 -13.63 7.25
CA GLY A 186 13.63 -13.70 8.26
C GLY A 186 12.51 -12.69 8.03
N ILE A 187 12.82 -11.44 7.68
CA ILE A 187 11.78 -10.43 7.36
C ILE A 187 10.99 -10.89 6.14
N ARG A 188 11.67 -11.33 5.06
CA ARG A 188 11.00 -11.80 3.85
C ARG A 188 10.01 -12.91 4.14
N LYS A 189 10.44 -13.91 4.92
CA LYS A 189 9.60 -15.03 5.32
C LYS A 189 8.40 -14.58 6.15
N ASN A 190 8.59 -13.68 7.12
CA ASN A 190 7.50 -13.14 7.93
C ASN A 190 6.43 -12.43 7.08
N ILE A 191 6.87 -11.62 6.11
CA ILE A 191 5.98 -10.93 5.18
C ILE A 191 5.25 -11.94 4.29
N GLU A 192 5.96 -12.94 3.75
CA GLU A 192 5.39 -13.99 2.91
C GLU A 192 4.30 -14.79 3.64
N ASP A 193 4.63 -15.30 4.83
CA ASP A 193 3.71 -16.07 5.68
C ASP A 193 2.46 -15.22 6.01
N TYR A 194 2.65 -13.96 6.38
CA TYR A 194 1.56 -13.03 6.66
C TYR A 194 0.70 -12.74 5.41
N PHE A 195 1.33 -12.51 4.26
CA PHE A 195 0.65 -12.21 3.00
C PHE A 195 -0.20 -13.39 2.54
N HIS A 196 0.35 -14.61 2.57
CA HIS A 196 -0.36 -15.84 2.23
C HIS A 196 -1.51 -16.12 3.20
N GLN A 197 -1.28 -16.00 4.51
CA GLN A 197 -2.35 -16.16 5.50
C GLN A 197 -3.47 -15.14 5.27
N LYS A 198 -3.10 -13.87 5.04
CA LYS A 198 -4.06 -12.79 4.89
C LYS A 198 -4.87 -12.93 3.61
N PHE A 199 -4.24 -13.19 2.47
CA PHE A 199 -4.90 -13.14 1.16
C PHE A 199 -5.28 -14.50 0.58
N ASN A 200 -4.79 -15.61 1.14
CA ASN A 200 -4.99 -16.97 0.63
C ASN A 200 -4.62 -17.07 -0.87
N CYS A 201 -3.46 -16.54 -1.25
CA CYS A 201 -2.98 -16.45 -2.62
C CYS A 201 -1.70 -17.29 -2.82
N HIS A 202 -1.31 -17.48 -4.08
CA HIS A 202 -0.07 -18.18 -4.46
C HIS A 202 1.18 -17.29 -4.32
N ASP A 203 2.35 -17.92 -4.21
CA ASP A 203 3.67 -17.29 -4.12
C ASP A 203 3.93 -16.25 -5.22
N TYR A 204 3.34 -16.46 -6.39
CA TYR A 204 3.44 -15.52 -7.52
C TYR A 204 2.86 -14.14 -7.18
N SER A 205 1.74 -14.08 -6.43
CA SER A 205 1.15 -12.82 -5.97
C SER A 205 2.05 -12.13 -4.95
N PHE A 206 2.66 -12.88 -4.02
CA PHE A 206 3.61 -12.32 -3.06
C PHE A 206 4.84 -11.73 -3.78
N LYS A 207 5.40 -12.45 -4.76
CA LYS A 207 6.51 -11.95 -5.57
C LYS A 207 6.16 -10.63 -6.25
N LYS A 208 4.99 -10.54 -6.91
CA LYS A 208 4.51 -9.29 -7.52
C LYS A 208 4.36 -8.14 -6.52
N PHE A 209 3.99 -8.42 -5.28
CA PHE A 209 3.91 -7.40 -4.23
C PHE A 209 5.29 -6.86 -3.84
N ILE A 210 6.29 -7.73 -3.66
CA ILE A 210 7.67 -7.30 -3.39
C ILE A 210 8.26 -6.54 -4.58
N ASP A 211 8.02 -7.01 -5.80
CA ASP A 211 8.45 -6.35 -7.03
C ASP A 211 7.85 -4.93 -7.11
N PHE A 212 6.56 -4.77 -6.80
CA PHE A 212 5.91 -3.45 -6.72
C PHE A 212 6.61 -2.48 -5.75
N VAL A 213 6.89 -2.93 -4.52
CA VAL A 213 7.55 -2.09 -3.51
C VAL A 213 8.96 -1.71 -3.96
N THR A 214 9.69 -2.68 -4.53
CA THR A 214 11.07 -2.51 -5.02
C THR A 214 11.14 -1.58 -6.23
N GLU A 215 10.22 -1.72 -7.19
CA GLU A 215 10.16 -0.83 -8.35
C GLU A 215 9.86 0.60 -7.91
N TRP A 216 8.85 0.80 -7.06
CA TRP A 216 8.53 2.12 -6.52
C TRP A 216 9.70 2.72 -5.74
N SER A 217 10.40 1.92 -4.93
CA SER A 217 11.56 2.35 -4.14
C SER A 217 12.83 2.55 -4.96
N ASN A 218 12.87 2.19 -6.24
CA ASN A 218 13.98 2.45 -7.15
C ASN A 218 13.78 3.62 -8.11
N LEU A 219 12.55 4.13 -8.26
CA LEU A 219 12.28 5.28 -9.14
C LEU A 219 13.00 6.56 -8.66
N GLU A 220 13.42 7.41 -9.60
CA GLU A 220 14.12 8.67 -9.32
C GLU A 220 13.24 9.90 -9.64
N GLY A 221 13.53 11.04 -9.02
CA GLY A 221 12.90 12.33 -9.36
C GLY A 221 11.69 12.67 -8.49
N LYS A 222 10.65 13.25 -9.10
CA LYS A 222 9.43 13.67 -8.39
C LYS A 222 8.50 12.48 -8.24
N MET A 223 8.38 11.99 -7.01
CA MET A 223 7.76 10.72 -6.67
C MET A 223 6.48 10.89 -5.89
N VAL A 224 5.56 9.94 -6.02
CA VAL A 224 4.32 9.89 -5.24
C VAL A 224 4.54 9.05 -3.99
N LYS A 225 4.16 9.59 -2.83
CA LYS A 225 4.11 8.88 -1.54
C LYS A 225 3.11 7.72 -1.64
N LEU A 226 3.46 6.54 -1.14
CA LEU A 226 2.52 5.44 -1.04
C LEU A 226 1.51 5.75 0.05
N CYS A 227 0.22 5.74 -0.28
CA CYS A 227 -0.85 5.83 0.69
C CYS A 227 -1.67 4.55 0.78
N LYS A 228 -2.49 4.43 1.84
CA LYS A 228 -3.26 3.20 2.13
C LYS A 228 -4.11 2.80 0.92
N ARG A 229 -4.87 3.75 0.37
CA ARG A 229 -5.71 3.52 -0.82
C ARG A 229 -4.93 3.07 -2.05
N LEU A 230 -3.78 3.68 -2.33
CA LEU A 230 -2.95 3.31 -3.49
C LEU A 230 -2.41 1.89 -3.35
N VAL A 231 -1.90 1.54 -2.16
CA VAL A 231 -1.41 0.20 -1.88
C VAL A 231 -2.54 -0.82 -1.94
N GLN A 232 -3.68 -0.56 -1.30
CA GLN A 232 -4.85 -1.45 -1.33
C GLN A 232 -5.29 -1.76 -2.76
N THR A 233 -5.34 -0.74 -3.60
CA THR A 233 -5.65 -0.86 -5.03
C THR A 233 -4.58 -1.69 -5.75
N LYS A 234 -3.30 -1.48 -5.44
CA LYS A 234 -2.19 -2.25 -6.01
C LYS A 234 -2.23 -3.73 -5.65
N ILE A 235 -2.46 -4.04 -4.39
CA ILE A 235 -2.62 -5.43 -3.91
C ILE A 235 -3.83 -6.07 -4.59
N THR A 236 -4.95 -5.36 -4.71
CA THR A 236 -6.15 -5.83 -5.42
C THR A 236 -5.81 -6.22 -6.85
N LEU A 237 -5.09 -5.37 -7.59
CA LEU A 237 -4.66 -5.68 -8.96
C LEU A 237 -3.71 -6.88 -9.04
N ILE A 238 -2.83 -7.04 -8.07
CA ILE A 238 -1.92 -8.20 -8.00
C ILE A 238 -2.71 -9.50 -7.80
N LEU A 239 -3.64 -9.50 -6.84
CA LEU A 239 -4.48 -10.66 -6.51
C LEU A 239 -5.40 -11.05 -7.66
N LEU A 240 -5.89 -10.07 -8.44
CA LEU A 240 -6.84 -10.29 -9.54
C LEU A 240 -6.17 -10.40 -10.92
N SER A 241 -4.85 -10.35 -11.00
CA SER A 241 -4.12 -10.23 -12.28
C SER A 241 -4.35 -11.39 -13.25
N GLU A 242 -4.68 -12.59 -12.75
CA GLU A 242 -4.98 -13.77 -13.58
C GLU A 242 -6.49 -14.02 -13.73
N LEU A 243 -7.33 -13.19 -13.08
CA LEU A 243 -8.78 -13.36 -13.02
C LEU A 243 -9.53 -12.29 -13.80
N TYR A 244 -8.86 -11.22 -14.22
CA TYR A 244 -9.51 -10.08 -14.86
C TYR A 244 -9.75 -10.33 -16.35
N HIS A 245 -10.88 -9.79 -16.82
CA HIS A 245 -11.27 -9.82 -18.23
C HIS A 245 -11.19 -8.40 -18.82
N PRO A 246 -10.35 -8.17 -19.85
CA PRO A 246 -10.23 -6.86 -20.47
C PRO A 246 -11.50 -6.49 -21.24
N LEU A 247 -11.91 -5.22 -21.14
CA LEU A 247 -12.95 -4.63 -21.97
C LEU A 247 -12.51 -4.55 -23.44
N ILE A 248 -13.48 -4.66 -24.34
CA ILE A 248 -13.30 -4.49 -25.79
C ILE A 248 -13.79 -3.09 -26.15
N ILE A 249 -12.85 -2.17 -26.39
CA ILE A 249 -13.12 -0.78 -26.80
C ILE A 249 -12.94 -0.68 -28.32
N ASN A 250 -14.04 -0.56 -29.06
CA ASN A 250 -14.02 -0.54 -30.53
C ASN A 250 -14.95 0.50 -31.16
N GLY A 251 -15.54 1.40 -30.36
CA GLY A 251 -16.44 2.47 -30.83
C GLY A 251 -17.79 1.98 -31.32
N SER A 252 -18.24 0.79 -30.93
CA SER A 252 -19.56 0.26 -31.33
C SER A 252 -20.70 1.06 -30.70
N ASN A 253 -21.80 1.22 -31.45
CA ASN A 253 -23.01 1.88 -30.94
C ASN A 253 -23.64 1.06 -29.81
N ILE A 254 -24.00 1.75 -28.73
CA ILE A 254 -24.62 1.14 -27.55
C ILE A 254 -26.13 1.29 -27.63
N THR A 255 -26.84 0.17 -27.52
CA THR A 255 -28.30 0.17 -27.54
C THR A 255 -28.89 0.75 -26.24
N PRO A 256 -30.14 1.25 -26.24
CA PRO A 256 -30.79 1.71 -25.02
C PRO A 256 -30.83 0.66 -23.89
N HIS A 257 -30.98 -0.62 -24.23
CA HIS A 257 -30.96 -1.73 -23.26
C HIS A 257 -29.57 -1.93 -22.63
N MET A 258 -28.51 -1.81 -23.42
CA MET A 258 -27.13 -1.87 -22.91
C MET A 258 -26.81 -0.67 -22.00
N ASN A 259 -27.31 0.52 -22.34
CA ASN A 259 -27.17 1.70 -21.47
C ASN A 259 -27.90 1.52 -20.14
N LEU A 260 -29.10 0.94 -20.14
CA LEU A 260 -29.79 0.61 -18.89
C LEU A 260 -28.98 -0.39 -18.05
N LEU A 261 -28.42 -1.43 -18.69
CA LEU A 261 -27.58 -2.42 -18.01
C LEU A 261 -26.31 -1.80 -17.40
N ARG A 262 -25.64 -0.89 -18.12
CA ARG A 262 -24.51 -0.11 -17.57
C ARG A 262 -24.92 0.65 -16.33
N ASN A 263 -26.03 1.39 -16.39
CA ASN A 263 -26.51 2.19 -15.27
C ASN A 263 -26.78 1.32 -14.05
N ILE A 264 -27.35 0.13 -14.24
CA ILE A 264 -27.56 -0.84 -13.16
C ILE A 264 -26.22 -1.27 -12.56
N ILE A 265 -25.27 -1.71 -13.39
CA ILE A 265 -23.97 -2.20 -12.94
C ILE A 265 -23.19 -1.10 -12.20
N MET A 266 -23.20 0.12 -12.72
CA MET A 266 -22.46 1.25 -12.12
C MET A 266 -23.02 1.72 -10.79
N ASN A 267 -24.28 1.44 -10.48
CA ASN A 267 -24.89 1.72 -9.18
C ASN A 267 -24.70 0.60 -8.16
N CYS A 268 -24.07 -0.51 -8.55
CA CYS A 268 -23.75 -1.61 -7.65
C CYS A 268 -22.25 -1.62 -7.33
N HIS A 269 -21.88 -1.69 -6.06
CA HIS A 269 -20.48 -1.91 -5.67
C HIS A 269 -19.96 -3.26 -6.19
N THR A 270 -20.79 -4.30 -6.11
CA THR A 270 -20.49 -5.62 -6.64
C THR A 270 -21.75 -6.23 -7.25
N ILE A 271 -21.63 -6.82 -8.43
CA ILE A 271 -22.70 -7.55 -9.10
C ILE A 271 -22.16 -8.87 -9.64
N SER A 272 -22.90 -9.97 -9.44
CA SER A 272 -22.50 -11.29 -9.93
C SER A 272 -23.40 -11.73 -11.07
N PHE A 273 -22.78 -12.14 -12.18
CA PHE A 273 -23.46 -12.73 -13.32
C PHE A 273 -23.16 -14.21 -13.39
N VAL A 274 -24.21 -15.00 -13.51
CA VAL A 274 -24.12 -16.44 -13.78
C VAL A 274 -24.53 -16.72 -15.21
N LYS A 275 -23.80 -17.63 -15.87
CA LYS A 275 -24.06 -18.06 -17.27
C LYS A 275 -24.26 -16.86 -18.19
N CYS A 276 -23.36 -15.89 -18.11
CA CYS A 276 -23.33 -14.76 -19.01
C CYS A 276 -22.26 -14.96 -20.08
N THR A 277 -22.58 -14.66 -21.33
CA THR A 277 -21.59 -14.50 -22.39
C THR A 277 -20.69 -13.33 -22.02
N GLU A 278 -19.52 -13.61 -21.44
CA GLU A 278 -18.42 -12.68 -21.15
C GLU A 278 -18.31 -11.57 -22.22
N ASN A 279 -18.41 -11.97 -23.49
CA ASN A 279 -18.47 -11.11 -24.68
C ASN A 279 -19.43 -9.92 -24.57
N VAL A 280 -20.63 -10.10 -24.01
CA VAL A 280 -21.59 -8.99 -23.84
C VAL A 280 -21.06 -8.02 -22.78
N LEU A 281 -20.59 -8.52 -21.64
CA LEU A 281 -20.11 -7.68 -20.54
C LEU A 281 -18.82 -6.92 -20.90
N VAL A 282 -17.90 -7.54 -21.64
CA VAL A 282 -16.66 -6.86 -22.06
C VAL A 282 -16.90 -5.84 -23.17
N THR A 283 -17.97 -5.98 -23.96
CA THR A 283 -18.38 -5.01 -25.01
C THR A 283 -19.34 -3.94 -24.49
N LEU A 284 -19.86 -4.12 -23.27
CA LEU A 284 -20.73 -3.14 -22.62
C LEU A 284 -20.05 -1.79 -22.40
N TRP A 285 -18.76 -1.59 -22.62
CA TRP A 285 -18.10 -0.27 -22.53
C TRP A 285 -17.39 0.12 -23.82
N SER A 286 -17.83 -0.44 -24.95
CA SER A 286 -17.13 -0.32 -26.24
C SER A 286 -17.09 1.09 -26.84
N ASP A 287 -18.01 1.98 -26.46
CA ASP A 287 -18.11 3.38 -26.88
C ASP A 287 -17.32 4.37 -26.00
N LEU A 288 -16.65 3.91 -24.93
CA LEU A 288 -15.90 4.81 -24.07
C LEU A 288 -14.77 5.48 -24.85
N GLU A 289 -14.92 6.78 -25.12
CA GLU A 289 -13.91 7.58 -25.80
C GLU A 289 -12.68 7.76 -24.91
N SER A 290 -11.54 7.24 -25.37
CA SER A 290 -10.28 7.36 -24.66
C SER A 290 -9.66 8.76 -24.77
N GLU A 291 -10.00 9.54 -25.80
CA GLU A 291 -9.29 10.78 -26.14
C GLU A 291 -9.45 11.89 -25.10
N SER A 292 -10.66 12.14 -24.62
CA SER A 292 -10.94 13.13 -23.58
C SER A 292 -10.35 12.71 -22.21
N ALA A 293 -10.17 11.41 -22.00
CA ALA A 293 -9.61 10.82 -20.78
C ALA A 293 -8.06 10.71 -20.79
N LYS A 294 -7.38 10.94 -21.93
CA LYS A 294 -5.92 10.74 -22.10
C LYS A 294 -5.05 11.37 -20.99
N PRO A 295 -5.28 12.61 -20.54
CA PRO A 295 -4.46 13.20 -19.47
C PRO A 295 -4.56 12.43 -18.14
N LEU A 296 -5.77 12.01 -17.79
CA LEU A 296 -6.04 11.28 -16.56
C LEU A 296 -5.52 9.83 -16.64
N LEU A 297 -5.69 9.17 -17.79
CA LEU A 297 -5.14 7.85 -18.07
C LEU A 297 -3.61 7.85 -17.95
N THR A 298 -2.94 8.85 -18.53
CA THR A 298 -1.47 9.00 -18.43
C THR A 298 -1.02 9.17 -16.99
N LYS A 299 -1.78 9.92 -16.19
CA LYS A 299 -1.49 10.14 -14.79
C LYS A 299 -1.65 8.87 -13.95
N LEU A 300 -2.75 8.13 -14.14
CA LEU A 300 -3.00 6.86 -13.46
C LEU A 300 -2.00 5.78 -13.89
N SER A 301 -1.67 5.73 -15.18
CA SER A 301 -0.64 4.85 -15.74
C SER A 301 0.71 5.06 -15.02
N ARG A 302 1.12 6.31 -14.81
CA ARG A 302 2.33 6.64 -14.04
C ARG A 302 2.20 6.35 -12.55
N LEU A 303 1.03 6.62 -11.95
CA LEU A 303 0.82 6.43 -10.51
C LEU A 303 0.83 4.94 -10.13
N TYR A 304 0.26 4.11 -11.00
CA TYR A 304 0.10 2.68 -10.77
C TYR A 304 1.08 1.84 -11.61
N HIS A 305 2.00 2.41 -12.39
CA HIS A 305 2.90 1.65 -13.28
C HIS A 305 2.14 0.67 -14.19
N ILE A 306 1.05 1.14 -14.82
CA ILE A 306 0.19 0.33 -15.68
C ILE A 306 0.35 0.81 -17.11
N SER A 307 0.70 -0.08 -18.04
CA SER A 307 0.73 0.28 -19.47
C SER A 307 -0.68 0.56 -19.99
N ILE A 308 -0.86 1.72 -20.65
CA ILE A 308 -2.17 2.14 -21.18
C ILE A 308 -2.68 1.14 -22.23
N ASP A 309 -1.82 0.73 -23.15
CA ASP A 309 -2.22 -0.03 -24.35
C ASP A 309 -2.85 -1.39 -24.01
N ASN A 310 -2.34 -2.05 -22.97
CA ASN A 310 -2.78 -3.40 -22.59
C ASN A 310 -3.75 -3.43 -21.41
N ASN A 311 -3.97 -2.30 -20.72
CA ASN A 311 -4.69 -2.27 -19.45
C ASN A 311 -5.65 -1.09 -19.33
N ILE A 312 -6.15 -0.58 -20.45
CA ILE A 312 -7.11 0.52 -20.46
C ILE A 312 -8.33 0.25 -19.58
N SER A 313 -8.81 -0.99 -19.52
CA SER A 313 -9.89 -1.46 -18.64
C SER A 313 -9.60 -1.19 -17.17
N ILE A 314 -8.36 -1.47 -16.72
CA ILE A 314 -7.94 -1.22 -15.35
C ILE A 314 -7.90 0.28 -15.08
N LEU A 315 -7.38 1.08 -16.02
CA LEU A 315 -7.32 2.53 -15.86
C LEU A 315 -8.71 3.17 -15.81
N LEU A 316 -9.65 2.70 -16.64
CA LEU A 316 -11.04 3.13 -16.63
C LEU A 316 -11.76 2.73 -15.33
N TRP A 317 -11.45 1.55 -14.79
CA TRP A 317 -11.92 1.12 -13.48
C TRP A 317 -11.41 2.03 -12.36
N LEU A 318 -10.13 2.39 -12.37
CA LEU A 318 -9.54 3.34 -11.41
C LEU A 318 -10.14 4.75 -11.51
N MET A 319 -10.69 5.11 -12.66
CA MET A 319 -11.44 6.36 -12.87
C MET A 319 -12.88 6.27 -12.37
N GLY A 320 -13.40 5.07 -12.11
CA GLY A 320 -14.82 4.85 -11.80
C GLY A 320 -15.73 4.92 -13.02
N ASN A 321 -15.19 4.77 -14.23
CA ASN A 321 -15.97 4.83 -15.48
C ASN A 321 -16.59 3.47 -15.85
N CYS A 322 -15.99 2.38 -15.37
CA CYS A 322 -16.45 1.01 -15.59
C CYS A 322 -16.11 0.15 -14.37
N PRO A 323 -16.77 -1.00 -14.17
CA PRO A 323 -16.35 -1.98 -13.18
C PRO A 323 -15.11 -2.75 -13.67
N LEU A 324 -14.42 -3.40 -12.74
CA LEU A 324 -13.46 -4.46 -13.08
C LEU A 324 -14.22 -5.78 -13.22
N ILE A 325 -14.13 -6.42 -14.39
CA ILE A 325 -14.75 -7.72 -14.66
C ILE A 325 -13.76 -8.82 -14.26
N VAL A 326 -14.17 -9.74 -13.39
CA VAL A 326 -13.31 -10.78 -12.84
C VAL A 326 -14.03 -12.12 -12.68
N THR A 327 -13.31 -13.23 -12.83
CA THR A 327 -13.83 -14.57 -12.53
C THR A 327 -13.90 -14.81 -11.02
N GLN A 328 -14.96 -15.50 -10.57
CA GLN A 328 -15.14 -15.94 -9.19
C GLN A 328 -13.92 -16.76 -8.69
N ASN A 329 -13.34 -16.36 -7.56
CA ASN A 329 -12.19 -17.02 -6.95
C ASN A 329 -12.18 -16.81 -5.43
N PRO A 330 -11.65 -17.74 -4.61
CA PRO A 330 -11.51 -17.56 -3.17
C PRO A 330 -10.80 -16.26 -2.71
N VAL A 331 -9.88 -15.72 -3.51
CA VAL A 331 -9.17 -14.46 -3.17
C VAL A 331 -10.03 -13.21 -3.36
N LEU A 332 -11.13 -13.32 -4.11
CA LEU A 332 -11.90 -12.18 -4.62
C LEU A 332 -12.52 -11.33 -3.51
N VAL A 333 -13.13 -11.97 -2.52
CA VAL A 333 -13.75 -11.25 -1.38
C VAL A 333 -12.72 -10.39 -0.66
N LYS A 334 -11.51 -10.91 -0.48
CA LYS A 334 -10.42 -10.19 0.19
C LYS A 334 -9.93 -9.03 -0.67
N ALA A 335 -9.85 -9.20 -1.99
CA ALA A 335 -9.46 -8.15 -2.92
C ALA A 335 -10.52 -7.02 -2.99
N ILE A 336 -11.81 -7.36 -3.08
CA ILE A 336 -12.92 -6.38 -3.11
C ILE A 336 -12.95 -5.55 -1.83
N ASN A 337 -12.79 -6.20 -0.66
CA ASN A 337 -12.81 -5.52 0.63
C ASN A 337 -11.67 -4.50 0.82
N LEU A 338 -10.58 -4.60 0.05
CA LEU A 338 -9.53 -3.58 0.06
C LEU A 338 -9.95 -2.30 -0.68
N CYS A 339 -10.93 -2.37 -1.57
CA CYS A 339 -11.35 -1.28 -2.45
C CYS A 339 -12.87 -1.04 -2.38
N PRO A 340 -13.44 -0.67 -1.22
CA PRO A 340 -14.88 -0.55 -1.02
C PRO A 340 -15.56 0.53 -1.89
N ASP A 341 -14.79 1.45 -2.45
CA ASP A 341 -15.30 2.54 -3.31
C ASP A 341 -15.21 2.23 -4.81
N LEU A 342 -14.75 1.03 -5.20
CA LEU A 342 -14.56 0.65 -6.60
C LEU A 342 -15.53 -0.46 -7.00
N ASN A 343 -15.99 -0.44 -8.25
CA ASN A 343 -17.04 -1.35 -8.71
C ASN A 343 -16.45 -2.63 -9.30
N PHE A 344 -17.10 -3.76 -9.05
CA PHE A 344 -16.69 -5.08 -9.54
C PHE A 344 -17.87 -5.82 -10.19
N VAL A 345 -17.57 -6.50 -11.29
CA VAL A 345 -18.46 -7.49 -11.92
C VAL A 345 -17.83 -8.85 -11.76
N ILE A 346 -18.57 -9.78 -11.15
CA ILE A 346 -18.11 -11.13 -10.89
C ILE A 346 -18.74 -12.07 -11.90
N LEU A 347 -17.92 -12.82 -12.64
CA LEU A 347 -18.34 -13.91 -13.50
C LEU A 347 -18.30 -15.19 -12.69
N ASP A 348 -19.46 -15.78 -12.43
CA ASP A 348 -19.60 -17.01 -11.67
C ASP A 348 -20.05 -18.14 -12.60
N ASP A 349 -19.32 -19.26 -12.54
CA ASP A 349 -19.62 -20.50 -13.28
C ASP A 349 -20.67 -21.37 -12.56
N SER A 350 -21.03 -21.02 -11.31
CA SER A 350 -22.11 -21.67 -10.56
C SER A 350 -23.51 -21.36 -11.13
N GLU A 351 -24.58 -22.05 -10.73
CA GLU A 351 -25.94 -21.81 -11.26
C GLU A 351 -26.72 -20.70 -10.48
N GLY A 352 -27.44 -19.82 -11.21
CA GLY A 352 -28.25 -18.70 -10.72
C GLY A 352 -27.59 -17.30 -10.66
N THR A 353 -28.14 -16.27 -11.31
CA THR A 353 -27.64 -14.87 -11.18
C THR A 353 -28.00 -14.28 -9.82
N LYS A 354 -27.02 -13.72 -9.10
CA LYS A 354 -27.26 -13.03 -7.82
C LYS A 354 -26.95 -11.55 -7.95
N VAL A 355 -27.98 -10.72 -7.81
CA VAL A 355 -27.84 -9.27 -7.71
C VAL A 355 -28.26 -8.85 -6.30
N SER A 356 -27.31 -8.36 -5.50
CA SER A 356 -27.57 -7.80 -4.18
C SER A 356 -27.57 -6.27 -4.23
N ASN A 357 -28.45 -5.62 -3.44
CA ASN A 357 -28.46 -4.18 -3.17
C ASN A 357 -28.82 -3.25 -4.36
N LEU A 358 -29.83 -3.60 -5.16
CA LEU A 358 -30.42 -2.68 -6.14
C LEU A 358 -31.28 -1.61 -5.47
N ASP A 359 -31.15 -0.35 -5.90
CA ASP A 359 -32.07 0.73 -5.56
C ASP A 359 -33.50 0.41 -6.08
N ALA A 360 -34.53 0.78 -5.30
CA ALA A 360 -35.93 0.53 -5.62
C ALA A 360 -36.39 1.15 -6.96
N ARG A 361 -35.81 2.28 -7.38
CA ARG A 361 -36.10 2.94 -8.67
C ARG A 361 -35.51 2.15 -9.85
N LEU A 362 -34.25 1.72 -9.71
CA LEU A 362 -33.57 0.86 -10.69
C LEU A 362 -34.27 -0.50 -10.82
N LEU A 363 -34.79 -1.04 -9.72
CA LEU A 363 -35.60 -2.26 -9.74
C LEU A 363 -36.87 -2.09 -10.59
N ALA A 364 -37.54 -0.94 -10.52
CA ALA A 364 -38.73 -0.67 -11.33
C ALA A 364 -38.40 -0.55 -12.83
N ASP A 365 -37.27 0.09 -13.17
CA ASP A 365 -36.80 0.22 -14.56
C ASP A 365 -36.36 -1.14 -15.14
N VAL A 366 -35.76 -2.00 -14.31
CA VAL A 366 -35.42 -3.38 -14.68
C VAL A 366 -36.68 -4.19 -14.97
N VAL A 367 -37.68 -4.14 -14.08
CA VAL A 367 -38.93 -4.91 -14.19
C VAL A 367 -39.77 -4.48 -15.39
N THR A 368 -39.77 -3.18 -15.71
CA THR A 368 -40.52 -2.63 -16.85
C THR A 368 -39.82 -2.90 -18.17
N THR A 369 -38.49 -2.86 -18.21
CA THR A 369 -37.69 -3.02 -19.44
C THR A 369 -37.40 -4.48 -19.77
N PHE A 370 -37.06 -5.27 -18.76
CA PHE A 370 -36.79 -6.69 -18.86
C PHE A 370 -38.00 -7.40 -18.26
N ARG A 371 -38.80 -8.11 -19.07
CA ARG A 371 -39.99 -8.86 -18.61
C ARG A 371 -39.58 -9.93 -17.57
N CYS A 372 -39.45 -9.54 -16.31
CA CYS A 372 -39.06 -10.38 -15.19
C CYS A 372 -40.31 -10.66 -14.33
N SER A 373 -40.60 -11.94 -14.07
CA SER A 373 -41.67 -12.32 -13.14
C SER A 373 -41.18 -12.17 -11.70
N LEU A 374 -41.75 -11.21 -10.96
CA LEU A 374 -41.50 -11.05 -9.53
C LEU A 374 -42.46 -11.92 -8.72
N GLN A 375 -41.95 -12.94 -8.04
CA GLN A 375 -42.60 -13.49 -6.85
C GLN A 375 -41.56 -13.67 -5.73
N GLY A 376 -41.74 -12.88 -4.66
CA GLY A 376 -41.31 -13.14 -3.29
C GLY A 376 -39.82 -13.40 -3.03
N LYS A 377 -39.13 -12.43 -2.41
CA LYS A 377 -37.83 -12.59 -1.72
C LYS A 377 -36.83 -13.54 -2.42
N CYS A 378 -36.44 -13.30 -3.67
CA CYS A 378 -35.51 -14.19 -4.37
C CYS A 378 -34.66 -13.46 -5.44
N ASP A 379 -33.48 -14.05 -5.66
CA ASP A 379 -32.49 -13.78 -6.71
C ASP A 379 -33.12 -13.41 -8.07
N ILE A 380 -32.61 -12.36 -8.70
CA ILE A 380 -33.06 -11.86 -10.00
C ILE A 380 -32.23 -12.53 -11.10
N SER A 381 -32.82 -13.47 -11.84
CA SER A 381 -32.23 -14.02 -13.07
C SER A 381 -32.42 -13.06 -14.25
N LEU A 382 -31.31 -12.59 -14.84
CA LEU A 382 -31.25 -11.76 -16.04
C LEU A 382 -31.25 -12.59 -17.35
N GLU A 383 -31.55 -13.89 -17.29
CA GLU A 383 -31.45 -14.80 -18.46
C GLU A 383 -32.25 -14.33 -19.69
N ASN A 384 -33.35 -13.59 -19.51
CA ASN A 384 -34.16 -13.09 -20.63
C ASN A 384 -33.54 -11.87 -21.35
N VAL A 385 -32.56 -11.20 -20.74
CA VAL A 385 -31.85 -10.05 -21.33
C VAL A 385 -30.82 -10.51 -22.35
N PHE A 386 -30.11 -11.58 -22.06
CA PHE A 386 -29.00 -12.07 -22.88
C PHE A 386 -29.45 -12.92 -24.08
N ARG A 387 -30.68 -13.43 -24.09
CA ARG A 387 -31.20 -14.27 -25.21
C ARG A 387 -31.83 -13.48 -26.37
N ARG A 388 -31.91 -12.14 -26.28
CA ARG A 388 -32.57 -11.29 -27.31
C ARG A 388 -31.71 -10.11 -27.80
N GLY A 389 -30.41 -10.10 -27.49
CA GLY A 389 -29.44 -9.15 -28.01
C GLY A 389 -28.83 -9.61 -29.32
#